data_AF-R7V4Z4-F1
#
_entry.id   AF-R7V4Z4-F1
#
_cell.length_a   1.000
_cell.length_b   1.000
_cell.length_c   1.000
_cell.angle_alpha   90.00
_cell.angle_beta   90.00
_cell.angle_gamma   90.00
#
_symmetry.space_group_name_H-M   'P 1'
#
loop_
_entity.id
_entity.type
_entity.pdbx_description
1 polymer ?
#
loop_
_entity_poly.entity_id
_entity_poly.type
_entity_poly.pdbx_seq_one_letter_code
_entity_poly.pdbx_strand_id
1 'polypeptide(L)' 'RYRCVVAYPSQSELELDLKLGDLIFVHKKREDGWFKGTLQRTGKAGLFPSSFVESY' A
#
# COMPACT_ATOMS: atom_id res chain seq x y z
N ARG A 1 7.75 3.42 -8.22
CA ARG A 1 7.41 2.69 -6.97
C ARG A 1 6.42 3.60 -6.22
N TYR A 2 5.84 3.19 -5.09
CA TYR A 2 4.96 4.09 -4.34
C TYR A 2 5.50 4.29 -2.93
N ARG A 3 5.42 5.51 -2.43
CA ARG A 3 5.74 5.85 -1.05
C ARG A 3 4.46 6.17 -0.31
N CYS A 4 4.29 5.55 0.85
CA CYS A 4 3.23 5.88 1.76
C CYS A 4 3.41 7.31 2.28
N VAL A 5 2.42 8.17 2.04
CA VAL A 5 2.38 9.55 2.53
C VAL A 5 1.47 9.69 3.76
N VAL A 6 0.56 8.74 3.96
CA VAL A 6 -0.37 8.71 5.10
C VAL A 6 -0.41 7.29 5.68
N ALA A 7 -0.20 7.15 6.99
CA ALA A 7 -0.28 5.86 7.65
C ALA A 7 -1.69 5.25 7.51
N TYR A 8 -1.74 3.97 7.17
CA TYR A 8 -2.98 3.22 6.98
C TYR A 8 -2.92 1.93 7.80
N PRO A 9 -3.63 1.85 8.95
CA PRO A 9 -3.72 0.60 9.69
C PRO A 9 -4.57 -0.41 8.92
N SER A 10 -4.06 -1.63 8.73
CA SER A 10 -4.81 -2.70 8.08
C SER A 10 -6.07 -3.05 8.88
N GLN A 11 -7.23 -3.05 8.25
CA GLN A 11 -8.50 -3.44 8.87
C GLN A 11 -8.87 -4.91 8.65
N SER A 12 -8.15 -5.61 7.77
CA SER A 12 -8.34 -7.02 7.46
C SER A 12 -7.02 -7.69 7.09
N GLU A 13 -6.97 -9.01 7.13
CA GLU A 13 -5.84 -9.84 6.71
C GLU A 13 -5.49 -9.67 5.22
N LEU A 14 -6.45 -9.17 4.42
CA LEU A 14 -6.28 -8.84 3.01
C LEU A 14 -5.63 -7.47 2.79
N GLU A 15 -5.67 -6.60 3.80
CA GLU A 15 -5.17 -5.24 3.75
C GLU A 15 -3.73 -5.14 4.24
N LEU A 16 -3.05 -4.10 3.77
CA LEU A 16 -1.65 -3.86 4.06
C LEU A 16 -1.49 -2.71 5.06
N ASP A 17 -0.86 -2.99 6.20
CA ASP A 17 -0.51 -1.97 7.19
C ASP A 17 0.58 -1.05 6.64
N LEU A 18 0.21 0.17 6.26
CA LEU A 18 1.15 1.16 5.72
C LEU A 18 1.62 2.09 6.83
N LYS A 19 2.94 2.28 6.94
CA LYS A 19 3.53 3.34 7.77
C LYS A 19 4.02 4.49 6.92
N LEU A 20 4.00 5.69 7.49
CA LEU A 20 4.42 6.91 6.81
C LEU A 20 5.88 6.76 6.34
N GLY A 21 6.09 6.93 5.03
CA GLY A 21 7.38 6.74 4.38
C GLY A 21 7.69 5.32 3.92
N ASP A 22 6.83 4.32 4.19
CA ASP A 22 7.03 2.96 3.68
C ASP A 22 7.03 2.94 2.14
N LEU A 23 7.87 2.07 1.56
CA LEU A 23 7.92 1.84 0.12
C LEU A 23 7.11 0.61 -0.26
N ILE A 24 6.24 0.77 -1.25
CA ILE A 24 5.34 -0.26 -1.73
C ILE A 24 5.57 -0.50 -3.22
N PHE A 25 5.69 -1.77 -3.55
CA PHE A 25 5.73 -2.23 -4.93
C PHE A 25 4.31 -2.59 -5.39
N VAL A 26 3.68 -1.69 -6.15
CA VAL A 26 2.34 -1.92 -6.70
C VAL A 26 2.42 -2.94 -7.84
N HIS A 27 1.70 -4.05 -7.70
CA HIS A 27 1.55 -5.09 -8.72
C HIS A 27 0.30 -4.88 -9.57
N LYS A 28 -0.81 -4.45 -8.95
CA LYS A 28 -2.09 -4.25 -9.65
C LYS A 28 -2.80 -3.03 -9.11
N LYS A 29 -3.30 -2.19 -10.02
CA LYS A 29 -4.21 -1.08 -9.70
C LYS A 29 -5.63 -1.53 -10.00
N ARG A 30 -6.54 -1.39 -9.04
CA ARG A 30 -7.96 -1.66 -9.24
C ARG A 30 -8.69 -0.36 -9.58
N GLU A 31 -9.81 -0.51 -10.28
CA GLU A 31 -10.65 0.62 -10.70
C GLU A 31 -11.46 1.21 -9.54
N ASP A 32 -11.62 0.45 -8.46
CA ASP A 32 -12.23 0.87 -7.19
C ASP A 32 -11.33 1.79 -6.33
N GLY A 33 -10.16 2.20 -6.84
CA GLY A 33 -9.23 3.08 -6.15
C GLY A 33 -8.24 2.37 -5.21
N TRP A 34 -8.31 1.03 -5.10
CA TRP A 34 -7.35 0.25 -4.33
C TRP A 34 -6.21 -0.29 -5.17
N PHE A 35 -5.01 -0.27 -4.61
CA PHE A 35 -3.84 -0.90 -5.19
C PHE A 35 -3.50 -2.17 -4.41
N LYS A 36 -3.05 -3.18 -5.15
CA LYS A 36 -2.45 -4.39 -4.60
C LYS A 36 -0.94 -4.28 -4.77
N GLY A 37 -0.21 -4.42 -3.68
CA GLY A 37 1.23 -4.29 -3.69
C GLY A 37 1.91 -5.02 -2.55
N THR A 38 3.23 -5.03 -2.58
CA THR A 38 4.09 -5.62 -1.56
C THR A 38 4.89 -4.54 -0.84
N LEU A 39 4.83 -4.53 0.49
CA LEU A 39 5.65 -3.66 1.32
C LEU A 39 7.11 -4.10 1.26
N GLN A 40 8.00 -3.15 1.02
CA GLN A 40 9.43 -3.42 0.98
C GLN A 40 10.00 -3.70 2.39
N ARG A 41 9.44 -3.07 3.44
CA ARG A 41 9.92 -3.22 4.82
C ARG A 41 9.59 -4.60 5.41
N THR A 42 8.41 -5.13 5.12
CA THR A 42 7.90 -6.37 5.75
C THR A 42 7.81 -7.55 4.79
N GLY A 43 7.92 -7.32 3.48
CA GLY A 43 7.67 -8.33 2.45
C GLY A 43 6.21 -8.77 2.34
N LYS A 44 5.29 -8.21 3.13
CA LYS A 44 3.87 -8.56 3.09
C LYS A 44 3.22 -7.97 1.85
N ALA A 45 2.31 -8.74 1.25
CA ALA A 45 1.48 -8.29 0.14
C ALA A 45 0.03 -8.11 0.59
N GLY A 46 -0.64 -7.10 0.07
CA GLY A 46 -1.99 -6.75 0.51
C GLY A 46 -2.58 -5.63 -0.32
N LEU A 47 -3.80 -5.26 0.05
CA LEU A 47 -4.55 -4.16 -0.53
C LEU A 47 -4.37 -2.90 0.29
N PHE A 48 -4.26 -1.77 -0.38
CA PHE A 48 -4.24 -0.46 0.25
C PHE A 48 -4.84 0.60 -0.67
N PRO A 49 -5.45 1.66 -0.12
CA PRO A 49 -6.00 2.74 -0.90
C PRO A 49 -4.91 3.54 -1.61
N SER A 50 -5.14 3.89 -2.87
CA SER A 50 -4.20 4.68 -3.67
C SER A 50 -4.00 6.10 -3.16
N SER A 51 -5.02 6.72 -2.53
CA SER A 51 -4.90 8.08 -1.95
C SER A 51 -3.88 8.21 -0.81
N PHE A 52 -3.43 7.10 -0.22
CA PHE A 52 -2.51 7.11 0.92
C PHE A 52 -1.05 6.93 0.47
N VAL A 53 -0.84 6.76 -0.84
CA VAL A 53 0.47 6.56 -1.43
C VAL A 53 0.68 7.51 -2.61
N GLU A 54 1.93 7.92 -2.82
CA GLU A 54 2.31 8.78 -3.93
C GLU A 54 3.39 8.12 -4.78
N SER A 55 3.49 8.50 -6.06
CA SER A 55 4.54 8.01 -6.95
C SER A 55 5.90 8.45 -6.42
N TYR A 56 6.76 7.47 -6.16
CA TYR A 56 8.16 7.64 -5.76
C TYR A 56 9.09 7.19 -6.88
#